data_AF-A0A2H0TIG1-F1
#
_entry.id   AF-A0A2H0TIG1-F1
#
_cell.length_a   1.000
_cell.length_b   1.000
_cell.length_c   1.000
_cell.angle_alpha   90.00
_cell.angle_beta   90.00
_cell.angle_gamma   90.00
#
_symmetry.space_group_name_H-M   'P 1'
#
loop_
_entity.id
_entity.type
_entity.pdbx_description
1 polymer ?
#
loop_
_entity_poly.entity_id
_entity_poly.type
_entity_poly.pdbx_seq_one_letter_code
_entity_poly.pdbx_strand_id
1 'polypeptide(L)'
;MLEEKREKFKRISNWTGSIFSKLGLTPNQYTLISLVFVLVSFYFLIKERLILALIFFLLAAFLDFIDGAVAKFLEKKTKKGAYLDTISDRYVEGIILLGFLFLPLADFLL
;
A
#
# COMPACT_ATOMS: atom_id res chain seq x y z
N MET A 1 13.95 22.38 -9.50
CA MET A 1 13.94 21.44 -8.35
C MET A 1 12.69 20.54 -8.31
N LEU A 2 11.46 21.07 -8.44
CA LEU A 2 10.25 20.24 -8.45
C LEU A 2 10.09 19.36 -9.71
N GLU A 3 10.49 19.87 -10.88
CA GLU A 3 10.43 19.12 -12.14
C GLU A 3 11.40 17.93 -12.17
N GLU A 4 12.62 18.11 -11.66
CA GLU A 4 13.62 17.04 -11.57
C GLU A 4 13.16 15.89 -10.66
N LYS A 5 12.49 16.20 -9.54
CA LYS A 5 11.87 15.20 -8.65
C LYS A 5 10.73 14.45 -9.34
N ARG A 6 9.90 15.16 -10.14
CA ARG A 6 8.83 14.53 -10.93
C ARG A 6 9.38 13.57 -11.97
N GLU A 7 10.46 13.92 -12.66
CA GLU A 7 11.09 13.04 -13.64
C GLU A 7 11.73 11.80 -13.02
N LYS A 8 12.46 11.94 -11.89
CA LYS A 8 12.97 10.78 -11.13
C LYS A 8 11.84 9.86 -10.68
N PHE A 9 10.75 10.42 -10.16
CA PHE A 9 9.59 9.63 -9.73
C PHE A 9 8.90 8.91 -10.89
N LYS A 10 8.70 9.58 -12.04
CA LYS A 10 8.18 8.94 -13.25
C LYS A 10 9.06 7.79 -13.71
N ARG A 11 10.39 7.96 -13.67
CA ARG A 11 11.35 6.92 -14.06
C ARG A 11 11.26 5.70 -13.17
N ILE A 12 11.19 5.89 -11.85
CA ILE A 12 11.00 4.80 -10.87
C ILE A 12 9.66 4.10 -11.11
N SER A 13 8.56 4.86 -11.21
CA SER A 13 7.23 4.31 -11.46
C SER A 13 7.16 3.51 -12.76
N ASN A 14 7.75 3.99 -13.85
CA ASN A 14 7.77 3.27 -15.13
C ASN A 14 8.63 1.99 -15.05
N TRP A 15 9.78 2.06 -14.36
CA TRP A 15 10.63 0.89 -14.15
C TRP A 15 9.95 -0.18 -13.31
N THR A 16 9.33 0.21 -12.19
CA THR A 16 8.53 -0.68 -11.35
C THR A 16 7.37 -1.29 -12.16
N GLY A 17 6.61 -0.47 -12.88
CA GLY A 17 5.51 -0.95 -13.72
C GLY A 17 5.97 -1.95 -14.79
N SER A 18 7.12 -1.73 -15.43
CA SER A 18 7.69 -2.63 -16.44
C SER A 18 8.11 -4.00 -15.87
N ILE A 19 8.62 -4.04 -14.64
CA ILE A 19 9.01 -5.29 -13.99
C ILE A 19 7.78 -6.06 -13.53
N PHE A 20 6.89 -5.40 -12.79
CA PHE A 20 5.77 -6.07 -12.14
C PHE A 20 4.64 -6.41 -13.13
N SER A 21 4.47 -5.64 -14.22
CA SER A 21 3.51 -6.02 -15.27
C SER A 21 3.81 -7.37 -15.94
N LYS A 22 5.07 -7.83 -15.92
CA LYS A 22 5.47 -9.14 -16.47
C LYS A 22 4.94 -10.32 -15.65
N LEU A 23 4.52 -10.09 -14.41
CA LEU A 23 3.93 -11.12 -13.56
C LEU A 23 2.49 -11.49 -13.99
N GLY A 24 1.92 -10.77 -14.97
CA GLY A 24 0.58 -11.06 -15.50
C GLY A 24 -0.56 -10.67 -14.56
N LEU A 25 -0.26 -10.06 -13.42
CA LEU A 25 -1.24 -9.57 -12.47
C LEU A 25 -1.85 -8.24 -12.94
N THR A 26 -3.16 -8.11 -12.75
CA THR A 26 -3.89 -6.85 -12.97
C THR A 26 -3.64 -5.88 -11.81
N PRO A 27 -3.75 -4.55 -12.03
CA PRO A 27 -3.62 -3.57 -10.95
C PRO A 27 -4.50 -3.89 -9.73
N ASN A 28 -5.77 -4.22 -9.96
CA ASN A 28 -6.71 -4.56 -8.90
C ASN A 28 -6.30 -5.79 -8.07
N GLN A 29 -5.53 -6.72 -8.65
CA GLN A 29 -4.98 -7.85 -7.89
C GLN A 29 -3.88 -7.40 -6.94
N TYR A 30 -3.04 -6.45 -7.34
CA TYR A 30 -2.04 -5.86 -6.42
C TYR A 30 -2.72 -5.12 -5.27
N THR A 31 -3.78 -4.35 -5.54
CA THR A 31 -4.60 -3.70 -4.50
C THR A 31 -5.23 -4.73 -3.56
N LEU A 32 -5.72 -5.86 -4.06
CA LEU A 32 -6.27 -6.91 -3.21
C LEU A 32 -5.18 -7.57 -2.32
N ILE A 33 -3.99 -7.79 -2.87
CA ILE A 33 -2.87 -8.34 -2.10
C ILE A 33 -2.42 -7.32 -1.04
N SER A 34 -2.36 -6.02 -1.36
CA SER A 34 -2.01 -4.98 -0.36
C SER A 34 -2.97 -5.01 0.82
N LEU A 35 -4.28 -5.13 0.59
CA LEU A 35 -5.29 -5.28 1.65
C LEU A 35 -5.06 -6.51 2.52
N VAL A 36 -4.68 -7.65 1.94
CA VAL A 36 -4.34 -8.86 2.72
C VAL A 36 -3.14 -8.58 3.63
N PHE A 37 -2.09 -7.92 3.14
CA PHE A 37 -0.92 -7.57 3.94
C PHE A 37 -1.28 -6.59 5.08
N VAL A 38 -2.22 -5.67 4.86
CA VAL A 38 -2.72 -4.78 5.92
C VAL A 38 -3.49 -5.55 6.99
N LEU A 39 -4.30 -6.55 6.63
CA LEU A 39 -4.97 -7.41 7.62
C LEU A 39 -3.96 -8.22 8.45
N VAL A 40 -2.87 -8.68 7.83
CA VAL A 40 -1.78 -9.35 8.56
C VAL A 40 -1.04 -8.37 9.48
N SER A 41 -0.80 -7.14 9.02
CA SER A 41 -0.24 -6.07 9.86
C SER A 41 -1.11 -5.80 11.09
N PHE A 42 -2.44 -5.66 10.89
CA PHE A 42 -3.42 -5.49 11.95
C PHE A 42 -3.40 -6.65 12.95
N TYR A 43 -3.33 -7.90 12.48
CA TYR A 43 -3.18 -9.05 13.36
C TYR A 43 -1.93 -8.93 14.25
N PHE A 44 -0.79 -8.52 13.69
CA PHE A 44 0.44 -8.32 14.47
C PHE A 44 0.38 -7.10 15.40
N LEU A 45 -0.36 -6.05 15.05
CA LEU A 45 -0.65 -4.92 15.95
C LEU A 45 -1.39 -5.40 17.19
N ILE A 46 -2.46 -6.20 17.04
CA ILE A 46 -3.22 -6.75 18.17
C ILE A 46 -2.35 -7.69 19.04
N LYS A 47 -1.36 -8.35 18.44
CA LYS A 47 -0.39 -9.19 19.18
C LYS A 47 0.78 -8.42 19.77
N GLU A 48 0.74 -7.09 19.73
CA GLU A 48 1.77 -6.17 20.21
C GLU A 48 3.15 -6.41 19.56
N ARG A 49 3.19 -7.09 18.41
CA ARG A 49 4.42 -7.38 17.66
C ARG A 49 4.70 -6.27 16.67
N LEU A 50 5.06 -5.09 17.18
CA LEU A 50 5.16 -3.85 16.41
C LEU A 50 6.12 -3.94 15.21
N ILE A 51 7.26 -4.64 15.35
CA ILE A 51 8.22 -4.80 14.25
C ILE A 51 7.59 -5.59 13.09
N LEU A 52 6.88 -6.68 13.38
CA LEU A 52 6.21 -7.47 12.34
C LEU A 52 5.06 -6.69 11.73
N ALA A 53 4.25 -6.01 12.56
CA ALA A 53 3.20 -5.13 12.08
C ALA A 53 3.74 -4.09 11.09
N LEU A 54 4.86 -3.44 11.43
CA LEU A 54 5.53 -2.46 10.57
C LEU A 54 6.01 -3.07 9.25
N ILE A 55 6.64 -4.25 9.30
CA ILE A 55 7.11 -4.94 8.09
C ILE A 55 5.94 -5.23 7.14
N PHE A 56 4.85 -5.80 7.64
CA PHE A 56 3.67 -6.12 6.82
C PHE A 56 2.97 -4.85 6.30
N PHE A 57 2.92 -3.79 7.10
CA PHE A 57 2.38 -2.49 6.67
C PHE A 57 3.21 -1.88 5.53
N LEU A 58 4.54 -1.89 5.65
CA LEU A 58 5.44 -1.39 4.60
C LEU A 58 5.33 -2.22 3.32
N LEU A 59 5.15 -3.53 3.43
CA LEU A 59 4.91 -4.40 2.29
C LEU A 59 3.57 -4.08 1.60
N ALA A 60 2.50 -3.82 2.37
CA ALA A 60 1.24 -3.36 1.81
C ALA A 60 1.37 -2.03 1.06
N ALA A 61 2.00 -1.02 1.67
CA ALA A 61 2.23 0.28 1.06
C ALA A 61 3.09 0.19 -0.20
N PHE A 62 4.04 -0.75 -0.24
CA PHE A 62 4.84 -1.00 -1.43
C PHE A 62 4.02 -1.63 -2.57
N LEU A 63 3.12 -2.57 -2.25
CA LEU A 63 2.23 -3.20 -3.23
C LEU A 63 1.22 -2.20 -3.81
N ASP A 64 0.70 -1.30 -2.98
CA ASP A 64 -0.15 -0.19 -3.39
C ASP A 64 0.57 0.72 -4.39
N PHE A 65 1.82 1.11 -4.09
CA PHE A 65 2.65 1.83 -5.06
C PHE A 65 2.87 1.06 -6.39
N ILE A 66 3.04 -0.27 -6.31
CA ILE A 66 3.19 -1.12 -7.50
C ILE A 66 1.92 -1.12 -8.34
N ASP A 67 0.73 -1.16 -7.74
CA ASP A 67 -0.53 -1.23 -8.50
C ASP A 67 -0.71 0.02 -9.39
N GLY A 68 -0.40 1.20 -8.88
CA GLY A 68 -0.51 2.46 -9.58
C GLY A 68 0.56 2.59 -10.65
N ALA A 69 1.76 2.07 -10.38
CA ALA A 69 2.85 1.97 -11.35
C ALA A 69 2.50 1.02 -12.51
N VAL A 70 1.92 -0.15 -12.23
CA VAL A 70 1.48 -1.13 -13.23
C VAL A 70 0.29 -0.59 -14.03
N ALA A 71 -0.70 0.02 -13.38
CA ALA A 71 -1.83 0.65 -14.06
C ALA A 71 -1.40 1.75 -15.02
N LYS A 72 -0.41 2.55 -14.62
CA LYS A 72 0.18 3.60 -15.45
C LYS A 72 0.98 3.03 -16.62
N PHE A 73 1.81 2.01 -16.38
CA PHE A 73 2.65 1.39 -17.41
C PHE A 73 1.82 0.66 -18.47
N LEU A 74 0.75 -0.04 -18.07
CA LEU A 74 -0.14 -0.74 -18.98
C LEU A 74 -1.17 0.18 -19.66
N GLU A 75 -1.14 1.49 -19.40
CA GLU A 75 -2.15 2.47 -19.84
C GLU A 75 -3.60 2.08 -19.45
N LYS A 76 -3.74 1.24 -18.41
CA LYS A 76 -5.03 0.72 -17.91
C LYS A 76 -5.63 1.60 -16.81
N LYS A 77 -5.32 2.90 -16.79
CA LYS A 77 -5.94 3.83 -15.85
C LYS A 77 -7.42 3.99 -16.18
N THR A 78 -8.29 3.44 -15.34
CA THR A 78 -9.74 3.56 -15.49
C THR A 78 -10.33 4.35 -14.33
N LYS A 79 -11.46 5.04 -14.55
CA LYS A 79 -12.20 5.74 -13.48
C LYS A 79 -12.63 4.78 -12.36
N LYS A 80 -13.00 3.54 -12.71
CA LYS A 80 -13.37 2.49 -11.75
C LYS A 80 -12.17 2.07 -10.89
N GLY A 81 -11.00 1.87 -11.50
CA GLY A 81 -9.77 1.55 -10.78
C GLY A 81 -9.37 2.65 -9.81
N ALA A 82 -9.39 3.91 -10.25
CA ALA A 82 -9.09 5.06 -9.38
C ALA A 82 -10.06 5.16 -8.19
N TYR A 83 -11.35 4.82 -8.39
CA TYR A 83 -12.31 4.79 -7.30
C TYR A 83 -12.05 3.65 -6.31
N LEU A 84 -11.68 2.46 -6.81
CA LEU A 84 -11.31 1.31 -5.99
C LEU A 84 -10.05 1.60 -5.16
N ASP A 85 -9.05 2.21 -5.76
CA ASP A 85 -7.79 2.67 -5.14
C ASP A 85 -8.09 3.61 -3.95
N THR A 86 -8.86 4.67 -4.21
CA THR A 86 -9.27 5.63 -3.16
C THR A 86 -10.07 4.96 -2.03
N ILE A 87 -10.95 4.01 -2.35
CA ILE A 87 -11.70 3.26 -1.32
C ILE A 87 -10.75 2.37 -0.50
N SER A 88 -9.86 1.65 -1.19
CA SER A 88 -8.91 0.73 -0.56
C SER A 88 -8.01 1.48 0.40
N ASP A 89 -7.53 2.67 0.03
CA ASP A 89 -6.78 3.57 0.93
C ASP A 89 -7.53 3.85 2.24
N ARG A 90 -8.83 4.16 2.16
CA ARG A 90 -9.65 4.41 3.37
C ARG A 90 -9.76 3.18 4.24
N TYR A 91 -9.89 1.99 3.65
CA TYR A 91 -9.90 0.74 4.39
C TYR A 91 -8.55 0.45 5.04
N VAL A 92 -7.44 0.67 4.31
CA VAL A 92 -6.09 0.49 4.85
C VAL A 92 -5.86 1.40 6.06
N GLU A 93 -6.16 2.69 5.92
CA GLU A 93 -6.08 3.65 7.02
C GLU A 93 -6.97 3.22 8.20
N GLY A 94 -8.23 2.87 7.94
CA GLY A 94 -9.19 2.46 8.97
C GLY A 94 -8.76 1.20 9.73
N ILE A 95 -8.26 0.17 9.03
CA ILE A 95 -7.80 -1.08 9.64
C ILE A 95 -6.58 -0.83 10.53
N ILE A 96 -5.62 -0.03 10.08
CA ILE A 96 -4.41 0.27 10.85
C ILE A 96 -4.76 1.11 12.09
N LEU A 97 -5.58 2.16 11.93
CA LEU A 97 -6.05 2.96 13.07
C LEU A 97 -6.82 2.12 14.09
N LEU A 98 -7.68 1.21 13.61
CA LEU A 98 -8.36 0.26 14.48
C LEU A 98 -7.36 -0.63 15.23
N GLY A 99 -6.28 -1.08 14.58
CA GLY A 99 -5.22 -1.87 15.21
C GLY A 99 -4.51 -1.13 16.35
N PHE A 100 -4.23 0.16 16.15
CA PHE A 100 -3.64 1.01 17.19
C PHE A 100 -4.52 1.13 18.45
N LEU A 101 -5.85 1.05 18.33
CA LEU A 101 -6.76 1.09 19.48
C LEU A 101 -6.61 -0.12 20.42
N PHE A 102 -6.05 -1.23 19.95
CA PHE A 102 -5.80 -2.42 20.76
C PHE A 102 -4.42 -2.42 21.43
N LEU A 103 -3.56 -1.44 21.15
CA LEU A 103 -2.28 -1.33 21.82
C LEU A 103 -2.46 -0.70 23.22
N PRO A 104 -1.70 -1.15 24.23
CA PRO A 104 -1.68 -0.49 25.51
C PRO A 104 -1.20 0.96 25.35
N LEU A 105 -1.81 1.87 26.12
CA LEU A 105 -1.35 3.25 26.16
C LEU A 105 0.09 3.27 26.68
N ALA A 106 0.97 4.00 25.98
CA ALA A 106 2.37 4.06 26.39
C ALA A 106 2.47 4.63 27.81
N ASP A 107 3.30 4.02 28.66
CA ASP A 107 3.43 4.36 30.08
C ASP A 107 3.78 5.85 30.32
N PHE A 108 4.34 6.56 29.34
CA PHE A 108 4.67 7.98 29.47
C PHE A 108 3.45 8.92 29.34
N LEU A 109 2.31 8.42 28.87
CA LEU A 109 1.05 9.17 28.73
C LEU A 109 0.17 9.09 29.99
N LEU A 110 0.54 8.25 30.96
CA LEU A 110 -0.12 8.07 32.26
C LEU A 110 0.69 8.75 33.37
#